data_AF-A0A2W2F2A9-F1
#
_entry.id   AF-A0A2W2F2A9-F1
#
_cell.length_a   1.000
_cell.length_b   1.000
_cell.length_c   1.000
_cell.angle_alpha   90.00
_cell.angle_beta   90.00
_cell.angle_gamma   90.00
#
_symmetry.space_group_name_H-M   'P 1'
#
loop_
_entity.id
_entity.type
_entity.pdbx_description
1 polymer ?
#
loop_
_entity_poly.entity_id
_entity_poly.type
_entity_poly.pdbx_seq_one_letter_code
_entity_poly.pdbx_strand_id
1 'polypeptide(L)'
;MDDETILSRISDLVDEEHRLRAAAQANEAGTDDEARTRLRELEESLDQCWDLLRRRRAARQAHGDPDAQGARPVPEVERYLQ
;
A
#
# COMPACT_ATOMS: atom_id res chain seq x y z
N MET A 1 -7.65 12.31 1.20
CA MET A 1 -7.57 10.83 1.24
C MET A 1 -7.63 10.45 2.70
N ASP A 2 -8.67 9.75 3.12
CA ASP A 2 -8.96 9.54 4.54
C ASP A 2 -8.49 8.18 5.03
N ASP A 3 -8.48 7.97 6.35
CA ASP A 3 -8.08 6.69 6.95
C ASP A 3 -8.85 5.52 6.33
N GLU A 4 -10.15 5.72 6.11
CA GLU A 4 -11.05 4.75 5.48
C GLU A 4 -10.63 4.42 4.04
N THR A 5 -10.20 5.43 3.27
CA THR A 5 -9.69 5.22 1.91
C THR A 5 -8.38 4.42 1.93
N ILE A 6 -7.50 4.67 2.91
CA ILE A 6 -6.25 3.91 3.07
C ILE A 6 -6.55 2.47 3.45
N LEU A 7 -7.49 2.23 4.37
CA LEU A 7 -7.91 0.89 4.78
C LEU A 7 -8.56 0.12 3.63
N SER A 8 -9.40 0.77 2.83
CA SER A 8 -9.98 0.15 1.62
C SER A 8 -8.88 -0.28 0.65
N ARG A 9 -7.90 0.60 0.41
CA ARG A 9 -6.77 0.29 -0.49
C ARG A 9 -5.90 -0.86 0.03
N ILE A 10 -5.68 -0.93 1.35
CA ILE A 10 -5.00 -2.07 1.99
C ILE A 10 -5.79 -3.37 1.73
N SER A 11 -7.12 -3.34 1.90
CA SER A 11 -7.97 -4.51 1.62
C SER A 11 -7.84 -4.97 0.17
N ASP A 12 -7.90 -4.04 -0.79
CA ASP A 12 -7.79 -4.36 -2.22
C ASP A 12 -6.42 -4.98 -2.55
N LEU A 13 -5.34 -4.46 -1.96
CA LEU A 13 -3.98 -4.97 -2.14
C LEU A 13 -3.81 -6.38 -1.56
N VAL A 14 -4.38 -6.64 -0.37
CA VAL A 14 -4.38 -7.96 0.26
C VAL A 14 -5.20 -8.97 -0.55
N ASP A 15 -6.35 -8.56 -1.07
CA ASP A 15 -7.18 -9.41 -1.94
C ASP A 15 -6.43 -9.80 -3.22
N GLU A 16 -5.71 -8.86 -3.83
CA GLU A 16 -4.89 -9.13 -5.01
C GLU A 16 -3.72 -10.09 -4.68
N GLU A 17 -3.07 -9.91 -3.53
CA GLU A 17 -2.02 -10.83 -3.05
C GLU A 17 -2.57 -12.27 -2.92
N HIS A 18 -3.74 -12.42 -2.30
CA HIS A 18 -4.41 -13.71 -2.15
C HIS A 18 -4.73 -14.35 -3.50
N ARG A 19 -5.23 -13.57 -4.46
CA ARG A 19 -5.51 -14.06 -5.82
C ARG A 19 -4.24 -14.51 -6.53
N LEU A 20 -3.18 -13.72 -6.50
CA LEU A 20 -1.90 -14.08 -7.10
C LEU A 20 -1.31 -15.34 -6.46
N ARG A 21 -1.39 -15.47 -5.14
CA ARG A 21 -0.90 -16.64 -4.41
C ARG A 21 -1.75 -17.88 -4.70
N ALA A 22 -3.07 -17.74 -4.83
CA ALA A 22 -3.96 -18.83 -5.22
C ALA A 22 -3.72 -19.29 -6.67
N ALA A 23 -3.54 -18.34 -7.60
CA ALA A 23 -3.20 -18.64 -8.99
C ALA A 23 -1.83 -19.34 -9.10
N ALA A 24 -0.82 -18.87 -8.35
CA ALA A 24 0.50 -19.50 -8.31
C ALA A 24 0.45 -20.94 -7.74
N GLN A 25 -0.41 -21.22 -6.76
CA GLN A 25 -0.61 -22.57 -6.25
C GLN A 25 -1.35 -23.47 -7.25
N ALA A 26 -2.33 -22.93 -7.97
CA ALA A 26 -3.12 -23.68 -8.93
C ALA A 26 -2.36 -24.04 -10.21
N ASN A 27 -1.35 -23.26 -10.59
CA ASN A 27 -0.72 -23.40 -11.90
C ASN A 27 0.35 -24.51 -11.97
N GLU A 28 0.74 -25.16 -10.85
CA GLU A 28 1.79 -26.21 -10.68
C GLU A 28 3.20 -25.91 -11.26
N ALA A 29 3.31 -24.96 -12.20
CA ALA A 29 4.51 -24.23 -12.57
C ALA A 29 4.72 -23.19 -11.47
N GLY A 30 5.70 -23.44 -10.59
CA GLY A 30 5.97 -22.62 -9.42
C GLY A 30 6.02 -21.12 -9.72
N THR A 31 5.74 -20.30 -8.70
CA THR A 31 5.64 -18.84 -8.78
C THR A 31 6.67 -18.24 -9.73
N ASP A 32 6.23 -17.89 -10.95
CA ASP A 32 7.06 -17.24 -11.96
C ASP A 32 7.73 -16.00 -11.36
N ASP A 33 8.95 -15.68 -11.79
CA ASP A 33 9.69 -14.49 -11.32
C ASP A 33 8.85 -13.21 -11.42
N GLU A 34 7.95 -13.14 -12.40
CA GLU A 34 6.97 -12.06 -12.56
C GLU A 34 5.96 -12.02 -11.40
N ALA A 35 5.38 -13.15 -11.01
CA ALA A 35 4.47 -13.23 -9.87
C ALA A 35 5.16 -12.88 -8.55
N ARG A 36 6.44 -13.27 -8.38
CA ARG A 36 7.24 -12.88 -7.21
C ARG A 36 7.54 -11.38 -7.18
N THR A 37 7.73 -10.77 -8.35
CA THR A 37 7.96 -9.32 -8.48
C THR A 37 6.68 -8.56 -8.14
N ARG A 38 5.54 -9.00 -8.67
CA ARG A 38 4.23 -8.41 -8.39
C ARG A 38 3.83 -8.52 -6.91
N LEU A 39 4.16 -9.65 -6.26
CA LEU A 39 3.99 -9.81 -4.81
C LEU A 39 4.83 -8.80 -4.01
N ARG A 40 6.10 -8.58 -4.39
CA ARG A 40 6.94 -7.58 -3.74
C ARG A 40 6.39 -6.16 -3.90
N GLU A 41 5.91 -5.80 -5.08
CA GLU A 41 5.29 -4.49 -5.33
C GLU A 41 4.02 -4.29 -4.47
N LEU A 42 3.23 -5.34 -4.28
CA LEU A 42 2.07 -5.33 -3.39
C LEU A 42 2.48 -5.12 -1.92
N GLU A 43 3.50 -5.85 -1.46
CA GLU A 43 4.06 -5.69 -0.11
C GLU A 43 4.58 -4.26 0.13
N GLU A 44 5.34 -3.69 -0.82
CA GLU A 44 5.83 -2.31 -0.73
C GLU A 44 4.68 -1.29 -0.69
N SER A 45 3.63 -1.53 -1.48
CA SER A 45 2.43 -0.69 -1.49
C SER A 45 1.66 -0.77 -0.16
N LEU A 46 1.59 -1.97 0.45
CA LEU A 46 0.98 -2.17 1.76
C LEU A 46 1.76 -1.46 2.86
N ASP A 47 3.08 -1.58 2.87
CA ASP A 47 3.94 -0.89 3.82
C ASP A 47 3.77 0.63 3.73
N GLN A 48 3.72 1.18 2.51
CA GLN A 48 3.45 2.60 2.31
C GLN A 48 2.09 3.03 2.86
N CYS A 49 1.04 2.23 2.65
CA CYS A 49 -0.30 2.50 3.17
C CYS A 49 -0.31 2.47 4.71
N TRP A 50 0.34 1.49 5.32
CA TRP A 50 0.47 1.38 6.78
C TRP A 50 1.26 2.55 7.38
N ASP A 51 2.34 2.99 6.72
CA ASP A 51 3.12 4.15 7.14
C ASP A 51 2.31 5.45 7.09
N LEU A 52 1.52 5.65 6.03
CA LEU A 52 0.62 6.79 5.91
C LEU A 52 -0.42 6.80 7.04
N LEU A 53 -1.03 5.65 7.33
CA LEU A 53 -2.01 5.52 8.40
C LEU A 53 -1.38 5.81 9.78
N ARG A 54 -0.16 5.28 10.02
CA ARG A 54 0.58 5.50 11.26
C ARG A 54 0.93 6.98 11.44
N ARG A 55 1.42 7.66 10.40
CA ARG A 55 1.71 9.11 10.43
C ARG A 55 0.46 9.93 10.76
N ARG A 56 -0.69 9.62 10.13
CA ARG A 56 -1.97 10.28 10.40
C ARG A 56 -2.46 10.04 11.83
N ARG A 57 -2.25 8.84 12.37
CA ARG A 57 -2.62 8.51 13.76
C ARG A 57 -1.71 9.18 14.78
N ALA A 58 -0.41 9.31 14.47
CA ALA A 58 0.53 10.08 15.29
C ALA A 58 0.20 11.58 15.29
N ALA A 59 -0.14 12.15 14.12
CA ALA A 59 -0.56 13.54 14.00
C ALA A 59 -1.81 13.86 14.84
N ARG A 60 -2.82 12.98 14.82
CA ARG A 60 -4.02 13.13 15.66
C ARG A 60 -3.73 13.03 17.16
N GLN A 61 -2.83 12.14 17.59
CA GLN A 61 -2.48 11.98 19.00
C GLN A 61 -1.61 13.11 19.54
N ALA A 62 -0.85 13.80 18.68
CA ALA A 62 0.05 14.88 19.07
C ALA A 62 -0.65 16.23 19.38
N HIS A 63 -2.00 16.30 19.34
CA HIS A 63 -2.76 17.53 19.62
C HIS A 63 -2.28 18.77 18.83
N GLY A 64 -1.86 18.58 17.59
CA GLY A 64 -1.59 19.65 16.63
C GLY A 64 -2.57 19.50 15.47
N ASP A 65 -3.34 20.55 15.24
CA ASP A 65 -4.30 20.74 14.14
C ASP A 65 -4.11 19.76 12.95
N PRO A 66 -5.10 18.89 12.63
CA PRO A 66 -4.99 17.94 11.53
C PRO A 66 -4.87 18.61 10.15
N ASP A 67 -5.20 19.91 10.05
CA ASP A 67 -5.08 20.75 8.86
C ASP A 67 -3.80 21.63 8.84
N ALA A 68 -3.09 21.80 9.97
CA ALA A 68 -1.84 22.59 10.01
C ALA A 68 -0.64 21.86 9.40
N GLN A 69 -0.72 20.53 9.27
CA GLN A 69 0.18 19.75 8.44
C GLN A 69 -0.36 19.70 7.01
N GLY A 70 -0.61 20.90 6.45
CA GLY A 70 -0.98 21.09 5.05
C GLY A 70 -0.08 20.23 4.19
N ALA A 71 -0.71 19.49 3.26
CA ALA A 71 -0.09 18.57 2.32
C ALA A 71 1.35 19.00 2.00
N ARG A 72 2.32 18.41 2.69
CA ARG A 72 3.72 18.57 2.32
C ARG A 72 3.77 18.03 0.88
N PRO A 73 4.15 18.85 -0.12
CA PRO A 73 4.12 18.40 -1.50
C PRO A 73 4.93 17.11 -1.54
N VAL A 74 4.29 16.04 -1.97
CA VAL A 74 4.97 14.78 -2.24
C VAL A 74 6.12 15.18 -3.16
N PRO A 75 7.40 14.95 -2.82
CA PRO A 75 8.43 15.00 -3.83
C PRO A 75 8.04 13.88 -4.78
N GLU A 76 7.36 14.26 -5.86
CA GLU A 76 7.37 13.65 -7.17
C GLU A 76 8.14 12.32 -7.16
N VAL A 77 7.51 11.27 -6.63
CA VAL A 77 7.84 9.90 -7.04
C VAL A 77 7.01 9.68 -8.29
N GLU A 78 7.26 10.54 -9.29
CA GLU A 78 7.11 10.12 -10.67
C GLU A 78 7.96 8.88 -10.85
N ARG A 79 7.38 7.93 -11.59
CA ARG A 79 7.94 6.63 -11.97
C ARG A 79 7.86 5.59 -10.88
N TYR A 80 6.72 4.89 -10.85
CA TYR A 80 6.71 3.46 -11.17
C TYR A 80 5.32 2.98 -11.59
N LEU A 81 4.74 3.66 -12.59
CA LEU A 81 3.68 3.10 -13.42
C LEU A 81 4.02 3.38 -14.88
N GLN A 82 5.04 2.67 -15.39
CA GLN A 82 5.21 2.39 -16.81
C GLN A 82 6.09 1.16 -17.00
#